data_AF-A0A0S2I329-F1
#
_entry.id   AF-A0A0S2I329-F1
#
_cell.length_a   1.000
_cell.length_b   1.000
_cell.length_c   1.000
_cell.angle_alpha   90.00
_cell.angle_beta   90.00
_cell.angle_gamma   90.00
#
_symmetry.space_group_name_H-M   'P 1'
#
loop_
_entity.id
_entity.type
_entity.pdbx_description
1 polymer ?
#
loop_
_entity_poly.entity_id
_entity_poly.type
_entity_poly.pdbx_seq_one_letter_code
_entity_poly.pdbx_strand_id
1 'polypeptide(L)'
;MGFRYMHKTVVALTLVFSSLALLAQEDAAVNHTDSRGLKQGLWKYYKYDTLVFENLRTDRFDTVVRKKLWKTGDYINGEKHGVWKIYTYNLRKKRPENTLVIGDLLYEVVLKNGVMNGPLKVYQKDGLKCLTMVHNDTINGLFVQFHPNGEMKYKGQIDQSQQFFEGTEFYDTGAKYRDRKFNTDIIINQSIDIDRVRRELEASE
;
A
#
# COMPACT_ATOMS: atom_id res chain seq x y z
N MET A 1 39.02 -53.53 9.32
CA MET A 1 39.66 -53.75 8.00
C MET A 1 38.69 -53.23 6.94
N GLY A 2 39.09 -52.23 6.15
CA GLY A 2 38.39 -51.82 4.92
C GLY A 2 37.37 -50.67 5.04
N PHE A 3 37.86 -49.43 4.89
CA PHE A 3 37.09 -48.21 4.60
C PHE A 3 36.34 -48.31 3.26
N ARG A 4 35.20 -47.61 3.13
CA ARG A 4 34.95 -46.76 1.95
C ARG A 4 33.95 -45.65 2.24
N TYR A 5 34.49 -44.46 2.44
CA TYR A 5 33.81 -43.17 2.36
C TYR A 5 33.27 -42.99 0.94
N MET A 6 32.00 -42.62 0.81
CA MET A 6 31.42 -42.17 -0.45
C MET A 6 31.37 -40.64 -0.42
N HIS A 7 32.34 -40.03 -1.11
CA HIS A 7 32.37 -38.59 -1.39
C HIS A 7 31.12 -38.19 -2.17
N LYS A 8 30.26 -37.35 -1.58
CA LYS A 8 29.33 -36.53 -2.37
C LYS A 8 30.05 -35.24 -2.71
N THR A 9 30.54 -35.18 -3.95
CA THR A 9 31.06 -33.99 -4.59
C THR A 9 29.92 -32.98 -4.71
N VAL A 10 29.88 -31.96 -3.84
CA VAL A 10 29.04 -30.78 -4.07
C VAL A 10 29.87 -29.83 -4.90
N VAL A 11 29.43 -29.60 -6.14
CA VAL A 11 30.00 -28.64 -7.06
C VAL A 11 29.86 -27.25 -6.46
N ALA A 12 30.99 -26.64 -6.09
CA ALA A 12 31.06 -25.22 -5.77
C ALA A 12 30.97 -24.44 -7.08
N LEU A 13 29.83 -23.81 -7.32
CA LEU A 13 29.62 -22.88 -8.43
C LEU A 13 29.96 -21.47 -7.94
N THR A 14 31.25 -21.15 -7.96
CA THR A 14 31.74 -19.77 -7.85
C THR A 14 32.10 -19.29 -9.25
N LEU A 15 31.45 -18.22 -9.72
CA LEU A 15 31.92 -17.24 -10.74
C LEU A 15 30.76 -16.26 -10.96
N VAL A 16 30.91 -14.93 -11.05
CA VAL A 16 31.88 -13.93 -10.60
C VAL A 16 31.17 -12.58 -10.91
N PHE A 17 31.32 -11.61 -10.01
CA PHE A 17 31.15 -10.16 -10.20
C PHE A 17 30.15 -9.67 -11.28
N SER A 18 28.97 -9.22 -10.84
CA SER A 18 28.39 -8.00 -11.41
C SER A 18 28.67 -6.86 -10.43
N SER A 19 29.64 -6.04 -10.83
CA SER A 19 29.85 -4.65 -10.44
C SER A 19 29.05 -4.13 -9.24
N LEU A 20 29.78 -3.82 -8.17
CA LEU A 20 29.51 -2.66 -7.34
C LEU A 20 29.22 -1.46 -8.25
N ALA A 21 27.95 -1.23 -8.52
CA ALA A 21 27.43 0.11 -8.58
C ALA A 21 26.68 0.30 -7.26
N LEU A 22 27.43 0.59 -6.19
CA LEU A 22 26.96 1.60 -5.25
C LEU A 22 26.84 2.88 -6.09
N LEU A 23 25.77 2.99 -6.88
CA LEU A 23 25.20 4.30 -7.07
C LEU A 23 24.79 4.66 -5.65
N ALA A 24 25.58 5.54 -5.04
CA ALA A 24 25.03 6.42 -4.03
C ALA A 24 23.69 6.84 -4.60
N GLN A 25 22.61 6.31 -4.04
CA GLN A 25 21.28 6.83 -4.32
C GLN A 25 21.38 8.23 -3.75
N GLU A 26 21.80 9.16 -4.60
CA GLU A 26 21.80 10.59 -4.36
C GLU A 26 20.45 10.82 -3.69
N ASP A 27 20.47 11.36 -2.47
CA ASP A 27 19.29 11.54 -1.63
C ASP A 27 18.30 12.36 -2.46
N ALA A 28 17.47 11.67 -3.25
CA ALA A 28 16.74 12.31 -4.32
C ALA A 28 15.80 13.27 -3.63
N ALA A 29 15.93 14.56 -3.94
CA ALA A 29 15.18 15.60 -3.26
C ALA A 29 13.69 15.23 -3.27
N VAL A 30 13.06 15.17 -2.09
CA VAL A 30 11.63 14.86 -2.04
C VAL A 30 10.85 16.01 -2.68
N ASN A 31 9.82 15.71 -3.46
CA ASN A 31 8.96 16.70 -4.12
C ASN A 31 9.70 17.64 -5.09
N HIS A 32 10.54 17.11 -5.97
CA HIS A 32 11.25 17.91 -6.96
C HIS A 32 10.76 17.69 -8.39
N THR A 33 11.01 18.68 -9.24
CA THR A 33 10.75 18.62 -10.68
C THR A 33 12.06 18.70 -11.47
N ASP A 34 12.06 18.15 -12.68
CA ASP A 34 13.15 18.34 -13.65
C ASP A 34 13.13 19.76 -14.26
N SER A 35 14.08 20.03 -15.16
CA SER A 35 14.20 21.33 -15.86
C SER A 35 13.00 21.69 -16.74
N ARG A 36 12.11 20.73 -17.04
CA ARG A 36 10.86 20.93 -17.77
C ARG A 36 9.66 21.14 -16.83
N GLY A 37 9.88 21.11 -15.51
CA GLY A 37 8.82 21.20 -14.51
C GLY A 37 8.07 19.88 -14.29
N LEU A 38 8.55 18.76 -14.84
CA LEU A 38 7.91 17.46 -14.64
C LEU A 38 8.35 16.85 -13.31
N LYS A 39 7.40 16.31 -12.56
CA LYS A 39 7.65 15.63 -11.28
C LYS A 39 8.55 14.41 -11.49
N GLN A 40 9.56 14.26 -10.62
CA GLN A 40 10.48 13.12 -10.63
C GLN A 40 10.68 12.57 -9.20
N GLY A 41 10.98 11.28 -9.11
CA GLY A 41 11.37 10.61 -7.87
C GLY A 41 10.26 10.60 -6.82
N LEU A 42 10.65 10.58 -5.54
CA LEU A 42 9.73 10.41 -4.43
C LEU A 42 8.94 11.68 -4.12
N TRP A 43 7.61 11.53 -4.06
CA TRP A 43 6.70 12.58 -3.64
C TRP A 43 5.97 12.21 -2.34
N LYS A 44 5.81 13.20 -1.46
CA LYS A 44 5.06 13.15 -0.21
C LYS A 44 4.09 14.30 -0.16
N TYR A 45 2.81 13.97 0.02
CA TYR A 45 1.72 14.92 0.14
C TYR A 45 1.24 14.98 1.58
N TYR A 46 0.91 16.18 2.06
CA TYR A 46 0.54 16.44 3.44
C TYR A 46 -0.81 17.12 3.55
N LYS A 47 -1.53 16.83 4.64
CA LYS A 47 -2.67 17.63 5.10
C LYS A 47 -2.30 18.35 6.39
N TYR A 48 -2.88 19.52 6.55
CA TYR A 48 -2.64 20.37 7.72
C TYR A 48 -3.94 20.56 8.47
N ASP A 49 -3.86 20.57 9.79
CA ASP A 49 -4.93 21.07 10.63
C ASP A 49 -4.38 21.89 11.80
N THR A 50 -5.26 22.69 12.36
CA THR A 50 -4.96 23.61 13.45
C THR A 50 -5.63 23.10 14.71
N LEU A 51 -4.85 22.81 15.75
CA LEU A 51 -5.34 22.48 17.07
C LEU A 51 -5.28 23.75 17.94
N VAL A 52 -6.41 24.16 18.49
CA VAL A 52 -6.49 25.25 19.47
C VAL A 52 -6.77 24.64 20.83
N PHE A 53 -6.02 25.03 21.86
CA PHE A 53 -6.23 24.58 23.23
C PHE A 53 -5.96 25.69 24.23
N GLU A 54 -6.60 25.58 25.39
CA GLU A 54 -6.40 26.50 26.50
C GLU A 54 -5.13 26.13 27.28
N ASN A 55 -4.26 27.10 27.47
CA ASN A 55 -3.05 26.97 28.28
C ASN A 55 -3.33 27.49 29.69
N LEU A 56 -3.56 26.55 30.62
CA LEU A 56 -3.89 26.86 32.01
C LEU A 56 -2.76 27.56 32.78
N ARG A 57 -1.52 27.60 32.26
CA ARG A 57 -0.41 28.32 32.89
C ARG A 57 -0.37 29.78 32.50
N THR A 58 -0.78 30.10 31.28
CA THR A 58 -0.71 31.45 30.72
C THR A 58 -2.08 32.13 30.63
N ASP A 59 -3.16 31.39 30.88
CA ASP A 59 -4.56 31.83 30.71
C ASP A 59 -4.83 32.36 29.29
N ARG A 60 -4.26 31.66 28.29
CA ARG A 60 -4.36 32.02 26.86
C ARG A 60 -4.69 30.80 26.02
N PHE A 61 -5.23 31.03 24.82
CA PHE A 61 -5.34 29.99 23.80
C PHE A 61 -4.04 29.86 23.02
N ASP A 62 -3.49 28.64 22.99
CA ASP A 62 -2.35 28.28 22.15
C ASP A 62 -2.84 27.56 20.89
N THR A 63 -2.07 27.69 19.80
CA THR A 63 -2.39 27.13 18.49
C THR A 63 -1.23 26.31 17.97
N VAL A 64 -1.52 25.09 17.51
CA VAL A 64 -0.53 24.16 16.93
C VAL A 64 -0.99 23.72 15.55
N VAL A 65 -0.14 23.95 14.54
CA VAL A 65 -0.33 23.41 13.20
C VAL A 65 0.27 22.01 13.13
N ARG A 66 -0.53 21.02 12.75
CA ARG A 66 -0.05 19.64 12.59
C ARG A 66 0.09 19.29 11.12
N LYS A 67 1.29 18.87 10.73
CA LYS A 67 1.59 18.32 9.40
C LYS A 67 1.35 16.81 9.40
N LYS A 68 0.48 16.32 8.53
CA LYS A 68 0.10 14.91 8.46
C LYS A 68 0.42 14.31 7.10
N LEU A 69 1.20 13.22 7.05
CA LEU A 69 1.46 12.54 5.79
C LEU A 69 0.16 11.89 5.30
N TRP A 70 -0.26 12.27 4.10
CA TRP A 70 -1.49 11.79 3.49
C TRP A 70 -1.22 10.70 2.46
N LYS A 71 -0.32 10.94 1.51
CA LYS A 71 0.06 9.94 0.51
C LYS A 71 1.49 10.13 0.03
N THR A 72 2.10 9.05 -0.45
CA THR A 72 3.46 9.07 -0.99
C THR A 72 3.65 8.01 -2.06
N GLY A 73 4.51 8.31 -3.03
CA GLY A 73 4.89 7.42 -4.12
C GLY A 73 5.75 8.16 -5.13
N ASP A 74 6.19 7.45 -6.16
CA ASP A 74 7.14 7.99 -7.12
C ASP A 74 6.45 8.59 -8.35
N TYR A 75 7.15 9.54 -8.96
CA TYR A 75 6.86 10.06 -10.29
C TYR A 75 8.00 9.73 -11.25
N ILE A 76 7.65 9.42 -12.49
CA ILE A 76 8.57 9.34 -13.62
C ILE A 76 8.00 10.21 -14.74
N ASN A 77 8.72 11.26 -15.11
CA ASN A 77 8.31 12.19 -16.18
C ASN A 77 6.91 12.77 -15.98
N GLY A 78 6.58 13.17 -14.75
CA GLY A 78 5.27 13.77 -14.43
C GLY A 78 4.15 12.76 -14.19
N GLU A 79 4.36 11.48 -14.47
CA GLU A 79 3.38 10.42 -14.26
C GLU A 79 3.63 9.65 -12.96
N LYS A 80 2.54 9.31 -12.24
CA LYS A 80 2.65 8.46 -11.05
C LYS A 80 3.14 7.07 -11.45
N HIS A 81 4.13 6.55 -10.74
CA HIS A 81 4.74 5.27 -11.03
C HIS A 81 5.05 4.49 -9.74
N GLY A 82 5.04 3.16 -9.84
CA GLY A 82 5.41 2.28 -8.75
C GLY A 82 4.36 2.23 -7.63
N VAL A 83 4.81 1.94 -6.41
CA VAL A 83 3.92 1.74 -5.27
C VAL A 83 3.55 3.09 -4.66
N TRP A 84 2.25 3.34 -4.58
CA TRP A 84 1.67 4.48 -3.89
C TRP A 84 1.00 4.05 -2.60
N LYS A 85 1.32 4.76 -1.51
CA LYS A 85 0.80 4.52 -0.18
C LYS A 85 -0.10 5.67 0.24
N ILE A 86 -1.28 5.35 0.76
CA ILE A 86 -2.28 6.34 1.23
C ILE A 86 -2.56 6.05 2.71
N TYR A 87 -2.55 7.10 3.52
CA TYR A 87 -2.71 7.04 4.98
C TYR A 87 -3.93 7.81 5.44
N THR A 88 -4.47 7.44 6.61
CA THR A 88 -5.45 8.27 7.32
C THR A 88 -4.83 9.61 7.70
N TYR A 89 -5.54 10.72 7.47
CA TYR A 89 -5.10 12.05 7.90
C TYR A 89 -6.06 12.70 8.92
N ASN A 90 -7.30 12.21 9.04
CA ASN A 90 -8.29 12.67 10.01
C ASN A 90 -8.06 12.08 11.41
N LEU A 91 -6.89 12.34 11.99
CA LEU A 91 -6.54 11.87 13.33
C LEU A 91 -6.93 12.90 14.39
N ARG A 92 -7.73 12.50 15.38
CA ARG A 92 -7.99 13.24 16.63
C ARG A 92 -6.97 12.94 17.74
N LYS A 93 -5.87 12.24 17.44
CA LYS A 93 -4.87 11.85 18.45
C LYS A 93 -4.26 13.12 19.07
N LYS A 94 -4.27 13.20 20.41
CA LYS A 94 -3.50 14.19 21.20
C LYS A 94 -2.01 13.82 21.15
N ARG A 95 -1.36 14.01 20.00
CA ARG A 95 0.09 13.83 19.85
C ARG A 95 0.82 15.13 20.23
N PRO A 96 2.09 15.04 20.65
CA PRO A 96 2.90 16.22 20.95
C PRO A 96 3.01 17.16 19.75
N GLU A 97 3.24 18.41 20.09
CA GLU A 97 3.24 19.58 19.23
C GLU A 97 4.32 19.45 18.13
N ASN A 98 4.08 20.06 16.96
CA ASN A 98 5.05 20.22 15.87
C ASN A 98 5.72 18.96 15.25
N THR A 99 5.13 17.77 15.43
CA THR A 99 5.68 16.52 14.85
C THR A 99 4.95 16.09 13.57
N LEU A 100 5.66 15.55 12.59
CA LEU A 100 5.05 14.86 11.45
C LEU A 100 4.19 13.69 11.94
N VAL A 101 2.90 13.72 11.60
CA VAL A 101 1.97 12.65 11.97
C VAL A 101 1.72 11.76 10.76
N ILE A 102 2.14 10.52 10.85
CA ILE A 102 1.72 9.47 9.90
C ILE A 102 0.57 8.72 10.54
N GLY A 103 -0.54 8.60 9.80
CA GLY A 103 -1.69 7.81 10.21
C GLY A 103 -1.59 6.35 9.81
N ASP A 104 -2.68 5.64 9.98
CA ASP A 104 -2.75 4.22 9.64
C ASP A 104 -2.75 4.09 8.11
N LEU A 105 -1.98 3.13 7.60
CA LEU A 105 -1.95 2.84 6.16
C LEU A 105 -3.32 2.32 5.74
N LEU A 106 -3.89 2.89 4.68
CA LEU A 106 -5.18 2.50 4.14
C LEU A 106 -5.01 1.66 2.87
N TYR A 107 -4.12 2.10 1.98
CA TYR A 107 -3.96 1.50 0.67
C TYR A 107 -2.49 1.45 0.26
N GLU A 108 -2.09 0.34 -0.36
CA GLU A 108 -0.92 0.28 -1.24
C GLU A 108 -1.38 -0.12 -2.63
N VAL A 109 -1.10 0.70 -3.64
CA VAL A 109 -1.55 0.50 -5.02
C VAL A 109 -0.38 0.71 -5.98
N VAL A 110 -0.27 -0.16 -6.99
CA VAL A 110 0.74 0.00 -8.03
C VAL A 110 0.19 0.84 -9.18
N LEU A 111 0.90 1.91 -9.52
CA LEU A 111 0.62 2.78 -10.65
C LEU A 111 1.65 2.57 -11.75
N LYS A 112 1.19 2.55 -12.99
CA LYS A 112 2.02 2.55 -14.19
C LYS A 112 1.51 3.64 -15.12
N ASN A 113 2.33 4.68 -15.30
CA ASN A 113 1.99 5.84 -16.12
C ASN A 113 0.66 6.48 -15.70
N GLY A 114 0.49 6.73 -14.39
CA GLY A 114 -0.71 7.36 -13.84
C GLY A 114 -1.90 6.43 -13.60
N VAL A 115 -1.90 5.21 -14.16
CA VAL A 115 -3.02 4.27 -14.14
C VAL A 115 -2.78 3.12 -13.15
N MET A 116 -3.81 2.67 -12.42
CA MET A 116 -3.68 1.51 -11.52
C MET A 116 -3.45 0.23 -12.33
N ASN A 117 -2.29 -0.38 -12.15
CA ASN A 117 -1.88 -1.57 -12.87
C ASN A 117 -0.91 -2.41 -12.04
N GLY A 118 -1.45 -3.40 -11.34
CA GLY A 118 -0.74 -4.29 -10.45
C GLY A 118 -1.52 -4.57 -9.16
N PRO A 119 -0.84 -5.04 -8.11
CA PRO A 119 -1.46 -5.32 -6.83
C PRO A 119 -2.08 -4.09 -6.17
N LEU A 120 -3.28 -4.27 -5.59
CA LEU A 120 -3.93 -3.36 -4.66
C LEU A 120 -4.10 -4.06 -3.32
N LYS A 121 -3.55 -3.46 -2.27
CA LYS A 121 -3.72 -3.89 -0.87
C LYS A 121 -4.56 -2.87 -0.13
N VAL A 122 -5.58 -3.36 0.56
CA VAL A 122 -6.44 -2.57 1.45
C VAL A 122 -6.18 -3.01 2.88
N TYR A 123 -5.95 -2.04 3.76
CA TYR A 123 -5.64 -2.27 5.16
C TYR A 123 -6.81 -1.82 6.06
N GLN A 124 -6.93 -2.49 7.19
CA GLN A 124 -7.82 -2.15 8.30
C GLN A 124 -7.00 -2.09 9.59
N LYS A 125 -7.65 -1.75 10.71
CA LYS A 125 -6.99 -1.58 12.01
C LYS A 125 -6.11 -2.79 12.41
N ASP A 126 -6.57 -4.00 12.10
CA ASP A 126 -5.93 -5.25 12.50
C ASP A 126 -4.97 -5.82 11.45
N GLY A 127 -4.70 -5.09 10.35
CA GLY A 127 -3.75 -5.50 9.31
C GLY A 127 -4.34 -5.51 7.90
N LEU A 128 -3.84 -6.40 7.05
CA LEU A 128 -4.29 -6.51 5.66
C LEU A 128 -5.74 -7.02 5.63
N LYS A 129 -6.65 -6.23 5.06
CA LYS A 129 -8.07 -6.59 4.89
C LYS A 129 -8.28 -7.35 3.59
N CYS A 130 -7.67 -6.87 2.51
CA CYS A 130 -7.89 -7.41 1.17
C CYS A 130 -6.64 -7.18 0.29
N LEU A 131 -6.37 -8.16 -0.58
CA LEU A 131 -5.40 -8.10 -1.66
C LEU A 131 -6.12 -8.46 -2.95
N THR A 132 -6.00 -7.61 -3.97
CA THR A 132 -6.49 -7.91 -5.33
C THR A 132 -5.50 -7.47 -6.39
N MET A 133 -5.77 -7.84 -7.64
CA MET A 133 -5.11 -7.31 -8.82
C MET A 133 -5.99 -6.27 -9.52
N VAL A 134 -5.37 -5.20 -9.99
CA VAL A 134 -5.99 -4.16 -10.81
C VAL A 134 -5.25 -4.09 -12.13
N HIS A 135 -5.97 -4.07 -13.24
CA HIS A 135 -5.42 -3.89 -14.58
C HIS A 135 -6.17 -2.75 -15.27
N ASN A 136 -5.45 -1.68 -15.59
CA ASN A 136 -6.00 -0.46 -16.20
C ASN A 136 -7.25 0.03 -15.44
N ASP A 137 -7.07 0.31 -14.15
CA ASP A 137 -8.11 0.79 -13.22
C ASP A 137 -9.31 -0.16 -12.98
N THR A 138 -9.26 -1.38 -13.53
CA THR A 138 -10.31 -2.40 -13.37
C THR A 138 -9.83 -3.55 -12.51
N ILE A 139 -10.66 -4.01 -11.57
CA ILE A 139 -10.32 -5.16 -10.73
C ILE A 139 -10.41 -6.44 -11.57
N ASN A 140 -9.27 -7.11 -11.74
CA ASN A 140 -9.17 -8.36 -12.48
C ASN A 140 -7.97 -9.18 -12.01
N GLY A 141 -8.22 -10.42 -11.58
CA GLY A 141 -7.23 -11.41 -11.22
C GLY A 141 -7.46 -12.01 -9.83
N LEU A 142 -6.37 -12.36 -9.13
CA LEU A 142 -6.46 -12.94 -7.80
C LEU A 142 -7.14 -11.98 -6.83
N PHE A 143 -8.15 -12.46 -6.10
CA PHE A 143 -8.81 -11.77 -4.99
C PHE A 143 -8.63 -12.57 -3.71
N VAL A 144 -8.15 -11.92 -2.65
CA VAL A 144 -8.01 -12.50 -1.31
C VAL A 144 -8.58 -11.51 -0.28
N GLN A 145 -9.50 -11.96 0.54
CA GLN A 145 -9.95 -11.24 1.74
C GLN A 145 -9.43 -11.99 2.97
N PHE A 146 -9.07 -11.26 4.02
CA PHE A 146 -8.50 -11.82 5.25
C PHE A 146 -9.43 -11.63 6.46
N HIS A 147 -9.34 -12.55 7.40
CA HIS A 147 -9.88 -12.42 8.75
C HIS A 147 -9.01 -11.45 9.58
N PRO A 148 -9.51 -10.92 10.72
CA PRO A 148 -8.71 -10.03 11.59
C PRO A 148 -7.41 -10.66 12.12
N ASN A 149 -7.34 -11.99 12.20
CA ASN A 149 -6.13 -12.71 12.61
C ASN A 149 -5.09 -12.87 11.48
N GLY A 150 -5.37 -12.39 10.27
CA GLY A 150 -4.48 -12.48 9.11
C GLY A 150 -4.65 -13.75 8.26
N GLU A 151 -5.47 -14.71 8.69
CA GLU A 151 -5.79 -15.89 7.88
C GLU A 151 -6.71 -15.54 6.72
N MET A 152 -6.62 -16.30 5.63
CA MET A 152 -7.50 -16.09 4.47
C MET A 152 -8.94 -16.35 4.87
N LYS A 153 -9.85 -15.48 4.44
CA LYS A 153 -11.29 -15.61 4.59
C LYS A 153 -11.95 -15.99 3.28
N TYR A 154 -11.55 -15.35 2.19
CA TYR A 154 -11.97 -15.68 0.83
C TYR A 154 -10.77 -15.69 -0.10
N LYS A 155 -10.77 -16.61 -1.07
CA LYS A 155 -9.80 -16.63 -2.16
C LYS A 155 -10.46 -17.07 -3.46
N GLY A 156 -10.19 -16.37 -4.55
CA GLY A 156 -10.68 -16.74 -5.88
C GLY A 156 -10.09 -15.86 -6.98
N GLN A 157 -10.55 -16.08 -8.21
CA GLN A 157 -10.33 -15.14 -9.31
C GLN A 157 -11.52 -14.22 -9.40
N ILE A 158 -11.28 -12.93 -9.59
CA ILE A 158 -12.31 -11.92 -9.75
C ILE A 158 -12.12 -11.23 -11.10
N ASP A 159 -13.22 -10.94 -11.76
CA ASP A 159 -13.27 -10.10 -12.95
C ASP A 159 -14.47 -9.19 -12.78
N GLN A 160 -14.23 -7.89 -12.63
CA GLN A 160 -15.28 -6.89 -12.42
C GLN A 160 -16.31 -6.85 -13.56
N SER A 161 -15.98 -7.35 -14.76
CA SER A 161 -16.93 -7.46 -15.87
C SER A 161 -17.90 -8.64 -15.74
N GLN A 162 -17.59 -9.61 -14.88
CA GLN A 162 -18.43 -10.79 -14.66
C GLN A 162 -19.46 -10.52 -13.55
N GLN A 163 -20.69 -10.97 -13.76
CA GLN A 163 -21.78 -10.80 -12.78
C GLN A 163 -21.47 -11.49 -11.45
N PHE A 164 -20.79 -12.64 -11.49
CA PHE A 164 -20.54 -13.46 -10.31
C PHE A 164 -19.06 -13.73 -10.07
N PHE A 165 -18.65 -13.55 -8.82
CA PHE A 165 -17.41 -14.06 -8.28
C PHE A 165 -17.62 -15.50 -7.78
N GLU A 166 -16.69 -16.38 -8.12
CA GLU A 166 -16.62 -17.75 -7.63
C GLU A 166 -15.30 -17.97 -6.89
N GLY A 167 -15.38 -18.45 -5.65
CA GLY A 167 -14.19 -18.61 -4.81
C GLY A 167 -14.43 -19.50 -3.61
N THR A 168 -13.37 -19.73 -2.84
CA THR A 168 -13.40 -20.56 -1.64
C THR A 168 -13.42 -19.68 -0.40
N GLU A 169 -14.30 -20.02 0.54
CA GLU A 169 -14.37 -19.47 1.89
C GLU A 169 -13.60 -20.36 2.86
N PHE A 170 -12.92 -19.75 3.82
CA PHE A 170 -12.08 -20.42 4.81
C PHE A 170 -12.48 -19.98 6.21
N TYR A 171 -12.34 -20.88 7.18
CA TYR A 171 -12.42 -20.55 8.59
C TYR A 171 -11.24 -19.68 9.01
N ASP A 172 -11.36 -19.02 10.15
CA ASP A 172 -10.26 -18.26 10.77
C ASP A 172 -9.08 -19.15 11.20
N THR A 173 -9.26 -20.47 11.23
CA THR A 173 -8.19 -21.47 11.38
C THR A 173 -7.41 -21.77 10.09
N GLY A 174 -7.82 -21.18 8.96
CA GLY A 174 -7.27 -21.45 7.63
C GLY A 174 -7.83 -22.71 6.95
N ALA A 175 -8.64 -23.51 7.65
CA ALA A 175 -9.29 -24.68 7.05
C ALA A 175 -10.32 -24.26 5.99
N LYS A 176 -10.35 -24.97 4.85
CA LYS A 176 -11.39 -24.77 3.83
C LYS A 176 -12.77 -25.00 4.46
N TYR A 177 -13.66 -24.03 4.30
CA TYR A 177 -15.05 -24.17 4.72
C TYR A 177 -15.93 -24.66 3.57
N ARG A 178 -16.05 -23.86 2.50
CA ARG A 178 -16.87 -24.20 1.32
C ARG A 178 -16.55 -23.33 0.13
N ASP A 179 -16.96 -23.77 -1.06
CA ASP A 179 -16.95 -22.91 -2.25
C ASP A 179 -18.21 -22.03 -2.26
N ARG A 180 -18.09 -20.82 -2.80
CA ARG A 180 -19.12 -19.77 -2.79
C ARG A 180 -19.23 -19.12 -4.16
N LYS A 181 -20.44 -18.65 -4.46
CA LYS A 181 -20.76 -17.79 -5.60
C LYS A 181 -21.50 -16.56 -5.10
N PHE A 182 -21.03 -15.38 -5.47
CA PHE A 182 -21.59 -14.09 -5.06
C PHE A 182 -21.68 -13.14 -6.24
N ASN A 183 -22.53 -12.12 -6.15
CA ASN A 183 -22.44 -11.01 -7.09
C ASN A 183 -21.09 -10.28 -6.91
N THR A 184 -20.38 -10.07 -8.01
CA THR A 184 -19.04 -9.46 -8.03
C THR A 184 -19.02 -8.08 -7.42
N ASP A 185 -20.00 -7.23 -7.73
CA ASP A 185 -20.05 -5.86 -7.22
C ASP A 185 -20.22 -5.82 -5.70
N ILE A 186 -20.98 -6.77 -5.14
CA ILE A 186 -21.19 -6.85 -3.68
C ILE A 186 -19.88 -7.17 -2.97
N ILE A 187 -19.15 -8.19 -3.42
CA ILE A 187 -17.90 -8.59 -2.74
C ILE A 187 -16.81 -7.54 -2.92
N ILE A 188 -16.74 -6.87 -4.07
CA ILE A 188 -15.84 -5.73 -4.30
C ILE A 188 -16.19 -4.60 -3.34
N ASN A 189 -17.43 -4.09 -3.36
CA ASN A 189 -17.81 -2.90 -2.59
C ASN A 189 -17.74 -3.11 -1.06
N GLN A 190 -17.90 -4.34 -0.56
CA GLN A 190 -17.69 -4.64 0.86
C GLN A 190 -16.21 -4.70 1.25
N SER A 191 -15.34 -5.02 0.29
CA SER A 191 -13.91 -5.26 0.53
C SER A 191 -13.05 -4.03 0.25
N ILE A 192 -13.34 -3.36 -0.86
CA ILE A 192 -12.53 -2.34 -1.52
C ILE A 192 -13.46 -1.19 -1.95
N ASP A 193 -13.16 0.03 -1.51
CA ASP A 193 -13.75 1.25 -2.06
C ASP A 193 -12.79 1.82 -3.12
N ILE A 194 -12.86 1.27 -4.34
CA ILE A 194 -11.92 1.59 -5.42
C ILE A 194 -12.03 3.05 -5.85
N ASP A 195 -13.24 3.61 -5.81
CA ASP A 195 -13.47 5.01 -6.16
C ASP A 195 -12.84 5.95 -5.14
N ARG A 196 -12.83 5.57 -3.85
CA ARG A 196 -12.04 6.30 -2.86
C ARG A 196 -10.56 6.22 -3.16
N VAL A 197 -10.00 5.06 -3.50
CA VAL A 197 -8.57 4.97 -3.89
C VAL A 197 -8.26 5.96 -5.02
N ARG A 198 -9.10 5.98 -6.06
CA ARG A 198 -8.96 6.90 -7.20
C ARG A 198 -9.02 8.37 -6.77
N ARG A 199 -10.06 8.76 -6.03
CA ARG A 199 -10.20 10.14 -5.50
C ARG A 199 -8.98 10.57 -4.67
N GLU A 200 -8.50 9.69 -3.79
CA GLU A 200 -7.34 9.96 -2.94
C GLU A 200 -6.05 10.10 -3.77
N LEU A 201 -5.89 9.37 -4.88
CA LEU A 201 -4.74 9.51 -5.78
C LEU A 201 -4.80 10.79 -6.61
N GLU A 202 -5.98 11.16 -7.12
CA GLU A 202 -6.20 12.32 -8.00
C GLU A 202 -6.21 13.65 -7.27
N ALA A 203 -6.72 13.68 -6.04
CA ALA A 203 -6.88 14.92 -5.29
C ALA A 203 -5.53 15.64 -5.11
N SER A 204 -5.52 16.93 -5.44
CA SER A 204 -4.38 17.82 -5.18
C SER A 204 -4.32 18.21 -3.71
N GLU A 205 -3.18 18.76 -3.29
CA GLU A 205 -3.00 19.32 -1.94
C GLU A 205 -4.01 20.42 -1.63
#